data_AF-C9MV55-F1
#
_entry.id   AF-C9MV55-F1
#
_cell.length_a   1.000
_cell.length_b   1.000
_cell.length_c   1.000
_cell.angle_alpha   90.00
_cell.angle_beta   90.00
_cell.angle_gamma   90.00
#
_symmetry.space_group_name_H-M   'P 1'
#
loop_
_entity.id
_entity.type
_entity.pdbx_description
1 polymer ?
#
loop_
_entity_poly.entity_id
_entity_poly.type
_entity_poly.pdbx_seq_one_letter_code
_entity_poly.pdbx_strand_id
1 'polypeptide(L)'
;MDFSNLVGHIPLSQFTKEQKRICILMRVASEFRFMKLKDNNVPKAPTAYSTRLWGVGRKAKGTTKMVNRIEEDVKLQVSGTEDEHEIKEIMNEISNEIIEHSLIIMEDLLRAARNAKTPSVRRKYIKAINNIEYLRMTFMLSIVYYAKHLISIGENINHIGLTLKIKTVENKKRELNNIWKEFAESDKDLEAYSIAIQKTEKIFETYEKEVVVSNSDIDKLADERMLYNLMGTKNVDILINRAIDKIRENLTGEIKLLETY
;
A
#
# COMPACT_ATOMS: atom_id res chain seq x y z
N MET A 1 11.77 -27.33 -17.89
CA MET A 1 10.63 -26.97 -18.77
C MET A 1 10.71 -25.47 -19.00
N ASP A 2 10.78 -25.03 -20.26
CA ASP A 2 10.84 -23.62 -20.61
C ASP A 2 9.41 -23.05 -20.63
N PHE A 3 9.08 -22.26 -19.60
CA PHE A 3 7.75 -21.65 -19.45
C PHE A 3 7.64 -20.30 -20.15
N SER A 4 8.69 -19.81 -20.84
CA SER A 4 8.68 -18.52 -21.52
C SER A 4 7.51 -18.38 -22.51
N ASN A 5 7.12 -19.48 -23.16
CA ASN A 5 5.99 -19.54 -24.10
C ASN A 5 4.59 -19.45 -23.43
N LEU A 6 4.50 -19.54 -22.10
CA LEU A 6 3.25 -19.43 -21.33
C LEU A 6 3.13 -18.09 -20.57
N VAL A 7 4.20 -17.29 -20.54
CA VAL A 7 4.26 -15.99 -19.86
C VAL A 7 3.34 -15.00 -20.59
N GLY A 8 2.37 -14.42 -19.86
CA GLY A 8 1.55 -13.31 -20.34
C GLY A 8 0.39 -13.65 -21.29
N HIS A 9 0.10 -14.95 -21.52
CA HIS A 9 -0.95 -15.39 -22.46
C HIS A 9 -2.13 -16.13 -21.82
N ILE A 10 -2.10 -16.42 -20.52
CA ILE A 10 -3.19 -17.12 -19.83
C ILE A 10 -4.36 -16.14 -19.59
N PRO A 11 -5.60 -16.48 -20.01
CA PRO A 11 -6.77 -15.64 -19.76
C PRO A 11 -7.05 -15.45 -18.25
N LEU A 12 -7.49 -14.25 -17.85
CA LEU A 12 -7.87 -13.92 -16.47
C LEU A 12 -8.92 -14.85 -15.86
N SER A 13 -9.74 -15.52 -16.68
CA SER A 13 -10.74 -16.50 -16.23
C SER A 13 -10.14 -17.77 -15.65
N GLN A 14 -8.90 -18.12 -16.01
CA GLN A 14 -8.24 -19.34 -15.55
C GLN A 14 -7.57 -19.16 -14.18
N PHE A 15 -7.45 -17.92 -13.68
CA PHE A 15 -6.86 -17.64 -12.38
C PHE A 15 -7.92 -17.57 -11.27
N THR A 16 -7.63 -18.19 -10.14
CA THR A 16 -8.47 -18.14 -8.92
C THR A 16 -8.48 -16.73 -8.31
N LYS A 17 -9.41 -16.46 -7.38
CA LYS A 17 -9.45 -15.19 -6.62
C LYS A 17 -8.13 -14.97 -5.88
N GLU A 18 -7.61 -16.01 -5.23
CA GLU A 18 -6.35 -15.98 -4.50
C GLU A 18 -5.15 -15.70 -5.41
N GLN A 19 -5.10 -16.33 -6.59
CA GLN A 19 -4.02 -16.08 -7.54
C GLN A 19 -4.01 -14.64 -8.06
N LYS A 20 -5.19 -14.08 -8.35
CA LYS A 20 -5.34 -12.67 -8.72
C LYS A 20 -4.90 -11.74 -7.61
N ARG A 21 -5.26 -12.07 -6.37
CA ARG A 21 -4.85 -11.33 -5.18
C ARG A 21 -3.33 -11.32 -5.05
N ILE A 22 -2.66 -12.47 -5.14
CA ILE A 22 -1.20 -12.57 -5.08
C ILE A 22 -0.56 -11.68 -6.15
N CYS A 23 -1.03 -11.74 -7.40
CA CYS A 23 -0.47 -10.92 -8.47
C CYS A 23 -0.65 -9.41 -8.24
N ILE A 24 -1.79 -8.97 -7.69
CA ILE A 24 -2.02 -7.56 -7.34
C ILE A 24 -1.08 -7.13 -6.21
N LEU A 25 -0.93 -7.95 -5.17
CA LEU A 25 -0.01 -7.66 -4.06
C LEU A 25 1.46 -7.63 -4.52
N MET A 26 1.83 -8.49 -5.47
CA MET A 26 3.15 -8.47 -6.11
C MET A 26 3.36 -7.20 -6.96
N ARG A 27 2.31 -6.73 -7.67
CA ARG A 27 2.34 -5.43 -8.37
C ARG A 27 2.61 -4.28 -7.41
N VAL A 28 1.91 -4.25 -6.28
CA VAL A 28 2.11 -3.24 -5.22
C VAL A 28 3.53 -3.35 -4.66
N ALA A 29 3.99 -4.56 -4.34
CA ALA A 29 5.32 -4.79 -3.80
C ALA A 29 6.40 -4.32 -4.78
N SER A 30 6.24 -4.55 -6.08
CA SER A 30 7.23 -4.19 -7.12
C SER A 30 7.27 -2.70 -7.43
N GLU A 31 6.13 -2.04 -7.60
CA GLU A 31 6.08 -0.64 -8.06
C GLU A 31 6.11 0.41 -6.96
N PHE A 32 5.60 0.09 -5.76
CA PHE A 32 5.49 1.09 -4.71
C PHE A 32 6.85 1.47 -4.13
N ARG A 33 7.16 2.77 -4.08
CA ARG A 33 8.42 3.26 -3.51
C ARG A 33 8.30 3.47 -2.00
N PHE A 34 8.55 2.41 -1.24
CA PHE A 34 8.29 2.38 0.20
C PHE A 34 9.13 3.36 1.05
N MET A 35 10.41 3.55 0.72
CA MET A 35 11.33 4.40 1.50
C MET A 35 11.18 5.89 1.16
N LYS A 36 10.76 6.23 -0.06
CA LYS A 36 10.63 7.60 -0.54
C LYS A 36 9.19 7.87 -0.98
N LEU A 37 8.29 8.12 -0.01
CA LEU A 37 6.87 8.39 -0.30
C LEU A 37 6.65 9.52 -1.32
N LYS A 38 7.53 10.53 -1.32
CA LYS A 38 7.47 11.65 -2.28
C LYS A 38 7.64 11.20 -3.73
N ASP A 39 8.36 10.11 -3.96
CA ASP A 39 8.64 9.58 -5.29
C ASP A 39 7.40 8.86 -5.87
N ASN A 40 6.38 8.61 -5.05
CA ASN A 40 5.07 8.11 -5.46
C ASN A 40 4.11 9.25 -5.84
N ASN A 41 4.51 10.53 -5.77
CA ASN A 41 3.61 11.65 -6.06
C ASN A 41 3.28 11.73 -7.55
N VAL A 42 1.99 11.84 -7.88
CA VAL A 42 1.53 12.10 -9.25
C VAL A 42 1.53 13.62 -9.50
N PRO A 43 2.11 14.11 -10.62
CA PRO A 43 2.14 15.53 -10.95
C PRO A 43 0.73 16.14 -10.94
N LYS A 44 0.61 17.36 -10.38
CA LYS A 44 -0.66 18.09 -10.27
C LYS A 44 -1.76 17.39 -9.43
N ALA A 45 -1.44 16.31 -8.72
CA ALA A 45 -2.34 15.60 -7.82
C ALA A 45 -2.00 15.85 -6.32
N PRO A 46 -2.84 15.40 -5.38
CA PRO A 46 -2.47 15.33 -3.96
C PRO A 46 -1.21 14.49 -3.76
N THR A 47 -0.40 14.87 -2.76
CA THR A 47 0.82 14.11 -2.44
C THR A 47 0.44 12.80 -1.77
N ALA A 48 1.24 11.76 -1.95
CA ALA A 48 1.08 10.46 -1.29
C ALA A 48 0.98 10.61 0.24
N TYR A 49 1.69 11.59 0.81
CA TYR A 49 1.58 11.93 2.24
C TYR A 49 0.20 12.48 2.60
N SER A 50 -0.35 13.41 1.82
CA SER A 50 -1.69 13.95 2.06
C SER A 50 -2.74 12.86 1.93
N THR A 51 -2.63 12.01 0.91
CA THR A 51 -3.50 10.86 0.69
C THR A 51 -3.45 9.93 1.91
N ARG A 52 -2.25 9.54 2.36
CA ARG A 52 -2.09 8.72 3.58
C ARG A 52 -2.83 9.26 4.80
N LEU A 53 -2.77 10.57 5.04
CA LEU A 53 -3.40 11.16 6.22
C LEU A 53 -4.92 10.88 6.27
N TRP A 54 -5.58 10.88 5.12
CA TRP A 54 -7.02 10.61 5.04
C TRP A 54 -7.39 9.14 5.29
N GLY A 55 -6.48 8.19 5.02
CA GLY A 55 -6.73 6.76 5.24
C GLY A 55 -6.30 6.27 6.62
N VAL A 56 -5.12 6.69 7.07
CA VAL A 56 -4.49 6.23 8.33
C VAL A 56 -4.76 7.17 9.50
N GLY A 57 -5.28 8.37 9.22
CA GLY A 57 -5.56 9.37 10.23
C GLY A 57 -4.33 10.08 10.79
N ARG A 58 -4.57 10.89 11.82
CA ARG A 58 -3.56 11.68 12.54
C ARG A 58 -3.85 11.63 14.04
N LYS A 59 -3.00 10.90 14.77
CA LYS A 59 -2.94 10.97 16.24
C LYS A 59 -2.27 12.28 16.64
N ALA A 60 -3.04 13.37 16.76
CA ALA A 60 -2.57 14.66 17.28
C ALA A 60 -3.18 14.98 18.65
N LYS A 61 -2.37 15.51 19.57
CA LYS A 61 -2.85 16.27 20.73
C LYS A 61 -3.29 17.65 20.24
N GLY A 62 -4.55 17.81 19.85
CA GLY A 62 -5.10 19.09 19.34
C GLY A 62 -6.39 18.97 18.52
N THR A 63 -6.76 20.04 17.82
CA THR A 63 -8.04 20.21 17.07
C THR A 63 -8.10 19.52 15.71
N THR A 64 -7.00 18.91 15.24
CA THR A 64 -6.90 18.25 13.93
C THR A 64 -6.74 16.73 14.06
N LYS A 65 -7.60 16.11 14.89
CA LYS A 65 -7.72 14.65 14.93
C LYS A 65 -8.37 14.17 13.64
N MET A 66 -7.67 13.30 12.92
CA MET A 66 -8.23 12.57 11.80
C MET A 66 -8.23 11.10 12.18
N VAL A 67 -9.39 10.48 11.99
CA VAL A 67 -9.65 9.11 12.38
C VAL A 67 -8.85 8.14 11.51
N ASN A 68 -8.37 7.05 12.10
CA ASN A 68 -7.68 5.98 11.38
C ASN A 68 -8.72 5.00 10.81
N ARG A 69 -9.03 5.13 9.52
CA ARG A 69 -10.09 4.33 8.88
C ARG A 69 -9.78 2.85 8.82
N ILE A 70 -8.50 2.50 8.67
CA ILE A 70 -8.05 1.10 8.66
C ILE A 70 -8.30 0.45 10.02
N GLU A 71 -7.93 1.16 11.10
CA GLU A 71 -8.15 0.66 12.46
C GLU A 71 -9.65 0.61 12.82
N GLU A 72 -10.46 1.53 12.31
CA GLU A 72 -11.92 1.46 12.44
C GLU A 72 -12.52 0.28 11.69
N ASP A 73 -12.11 0.05 10.43
CA ASP A 73 -12.60 -1.07 9.61
C ASP A 73 -12.30 -2.40 10.31
N VAL A 74 -11.06 -2.65 10.73
CA VAL A 74 -10.70 -3.86 11.49
C VAL A 74 -11.52 -3.98 12.78
N LYS A 75 -11.66 -2.89 13.55
CA LYS A 75 -12.44 -2.90 14.80
C LYS A 75 -13.92 -3.21 14.57
N LEU A 76 -14.50 -2.72 13.47
CA LEU A 76 -15.90 -2.98 13.13
C LEU A 76 -16.12 -4.44 12.78
N GLN A 77 -15.19 -5.07 12.04
CA GLN A 77 -15.31 -6.48 11.66
C GLN A 77 -15.25 -7.42 12.87
N VAL A 78 -14.44 -7.10 13.88
CA VAL A 78 -14.35 -7.90 15.12
C VAL A 78 -15.31 -7.44 16.21
N SER A 79 -16.14 -6.42 15.95
CA SER A 79 -17.02 -5.86 16.97
C SER A 79 -18.17 -6.81 17.30
N GLY A 80 -18.37 -7.09 18.58
CA GLY A 80 -19.41 -8.00 19.05
C GLY A 80 -18.96 -9.47 19.18
N THR A 81 -17.73 -9.78 18.80
CA THR A 81 -17.12 -11.10 19.00
C THR A 81 -16.26 -11.10 20.27
N GLU A 82 -16.55 -12.00 21.19
CA GLU A 82 -15.76 -12.20 22.42
C GLU A 82 -14.89 -13.47 22.36
N ASP A 83 -15.13 -14.35 21.38
CA ASP A 83 -14.39 -15.59 21.20
C ASP A 83 -13.09 -15.38 20.41
N GLU A 84 -11.96 -15.81 20.99
CA GLU A 84 -10.64 -15.64 20.37
C GLU A 84 -10.47 -16.44 19.07
N HIS A 85 -11.14 -17.58 18.93
CA HIS A 85 -11.06 -18.39 17.72
C HIS A 85 -11.80 -17.71 16.57
N GLU A 86 -13.02 -17.24 16.81
CA GLU A 86 -13.81 -16.48 15.85
C GLU A 86 -13.11 -15.17 15.44
N ILE A 87 -12.50 -14.44 16.38
CA ILE A 87 -11.67 -13.26 16.06
C ILE A 87 -10.54 -13.65 15.10
N LYS A 88 -9.86 -14.76 15.35
CA LYS A 88 -8.76 -15.23 14.49
C LYS A 88 -9.23 -15.62 13.09
N GLU A 89 -10.41 -16.23 12.97
CA GLU A 89 -11.02 -16.52 11.67
C GLU A 89 -11.34 -15.23 10.90
N ILE A 90 -11.98 -14.25 11.54
CA ILE A 90 -12.27 -12.94 10.97
C ILE A 90 -10.98 -12.24 10.52
N MET A 91 -9.92 -12.26 11.33
CA MET A 91 -8.64 -11.65 10.95
C MET A 91 -7.97 -12.34 9.76
N ASN A 92 -8.11 -13.66 9.65
CA ASN A 92 -7.65 -14.41 8.47
C ASN A 92 -8.49 -14.08 7.23
N GLU A 93 -9.79 -13.92 7.36
CA GLU A 93 -10.67 -13.45 6.28
C GLU A 93 -10.30 -12.04 5.82
N ILE A 94 -10.16 -11.08 6.73
CA ILE A 94 -9.69 -9.72 6.43
C ILE A 94 -8.35 -9.76 5.68
N SER A 95 -7.43 -10.63 6.13
CA SER A 95 -6.14 -10.80 5.47
C SER A 95 -6.31 -11.34 4.04
N ASN A 96 -7.18 -12.31 3.83
CA ASN A 96 -7.48 -12.86 2.51
C ASN A 96 -8.22 -11.86 1.60
N GLU A 97 -9.02 -10.96 2.17
CA GLU A 97 -9.80 -9.94 1.47
C GLU A 97 -9.15 -8.55 1.53
N ILE A 98 -7.83 -8.49 1.76
CA ILE A 98 -7.09 -7.24 1.93
C ILE A 98 -7.28 -6.26 0.78
N ILE A 99 -7.52 -6.73 -0.44
CA ILE A 99 -7.75 -5.87 -1.62
C ILE A 99 -9.11 -5.19 -1.51
N GLU A 100 -10.14 -5.94 -1.17
CA GLU A 100 -11.51 -5.47 -0.96
C GLU A 100 -11.56 -4.45 0.18
N HIS A 101 -10.97 -4.79 1.34
CA HIS A 101 -10.84 -3.85 2.46
C HIS A 101 -10.06 -2.58 2.07
N SER A 102 -8.97 -2.73 1.29
CA SER A 102 -8.21 -1.57 0.81
C SER A 102 -9.01 -0.68 -0.14
N LEU A 103 -9.92 -1.23 -0.94
CA LEU A 103 -10.81 -0.47 -1.81
C LEU A 103 -11.87 0.29 -1.00
N ILE A 104 -12.41 -0.30 0.07
CA ILE A 104 -13.32 0.39 1.01
C ILE A 104 -12.62 1.62 1.60
N ILE A 105 -11.40 1.43 2.13
CA ILE A 105 -10.61 2.52 2.70
C ILE A 105 -10.29 3.60 1.65
N MET A 106 -9.95 3.20 0.43
CA MET A 106 -9.71 4.13 -0.68
C MET A 106 -10.97 4.95 -0.99
N GLU A 107 -12.14 4.30 -1.06
CA GLU A 107 -13.41 4.99 -1.35
C GLU A 107 -13.75 5.99 -0.26
N ASP A 108 -13.68 5.59 1.01
CA ASP A 108 -13.94 6.46 2.16
C ASP A 108 -13.00 7.67 2.19
N LEU A 109 -11.71 7.45 1.92
CA LEU A 109 -10.72 8.50 1.79
C LEU A 109 -11.10 9.51 0.70
N LEU A 110 -11.42 9.03 -0.50
CA LEU A 110 -11.71 9.89 -1.64
C LEU A 110 -13.02 10.66 -1.42
N ARG A 111 -14.02 10.00 -0.83
CA ARG A 111 -15.30 10.61 -0.43
C ARG A 111 -15.09 11.70 0.60
N ALA A 112 -14.32 11.44 1.66
CA ALA A 112 -14.00 12.43 2.68
C ALA A 112 -13.22 13.62 2.11
N ALA A 113 -12.22 13.37 1.25
CA ALA A 113 -11.41 14.42 0.64
C ALA A 113 -12.22 15.29 -0.34
N ARG A 114 -13.19 14.70 -1.05
CA ARG A 114 -14.14 15.45 -1.89
C ARG A 114 -15.07 16.33 -1.06
N ASN A 115 -15.44 15.90 0.13
CA ASN A 115 -16.30 16.65 1.05
C ASN A 115 -15.51 17.52 2.04
N ALA A 116 -14.21 17.74 1.79
CA ALA A 116 -13.37 18.55 2.66
C ALA A 116 -13.88 19.99 2.77
N LYS A 117 -13.88 20.52 4.00
CA LYS A 117 -14.35 21.89 4.31
C LYS A 117 -13.61 22.97 3.51
N THR A 118 -12.32 22.78 3.25
CA THR A 118 -11.48 23.75 2.53
C THR A 118 -11.71 23.64 1.01
N PRO A 119 -12.22 24.68 0.32
CA PRO A 119 -12.55 24.60 -1.10
C PRO A 119 -11.36 24.30 -2.02
N SER A 120 -10.17 24.82 -1.68
CA SER A 120 -8.94 24.54 -2.44
C SER A 120 -8.57 23.05 -2.40
N VAL A 121 -8.64 22.44 -1.21
CA VAL A 121 -8.38 21.01 -1.01
C VAL A 121 -9.41 20.19 -1.78
N ARG A 122 -10.69 20.48 -1.59
CA ARG A 122 -11.79 19.82 -2.31
C ARG A 122 -11.60 19.84 -3.82
N ARG A 123 -11.32 21.01 -4.42
CA ARG A 123 -11.09 21.13 -5.87
C ARG A 123 -9.90 20.30 -6.35
N LYS A 124 -8.84 20.21 -5.55
CA LYS A 124 -7.66 19.40 -5.86
C LYS A 124 -8.01 17.92 -5.95
N TYR A 125 -8.78 17.39 -4.99
CA TYR A 125 -9.20 15.99 -4.98
C TYR A 125 -10.25 15.67 -6.04
N ILE A 126 -11.20 16.58 -6.33
CA ILE A 126 -12.15 16.41 -7.44
C ILE A 126 -11.42 16.20 -8.76
N LYS A 127 -10.40 17.01 -9.06
CA LYS A 127 -9.59 16.84 -10.28
C LYS A 127 -8.79 15.53 -10.26
N ALA A 128 -8.26 15.17 -9.09
CA ALA A 128 -7.40 13.98 -8.95
C ALA A 128 -8.17 12.66 -9.10
N ILE A 129 -9.45 12.61 -8.72
CA ILE A 129 -10.30 11.42 -8.90
C ILE A 129 -10.48 11.06 -10.39
N ASN A 130 -10.34 12.03 -11.29
CA ASN A 130 -10.37 11.79 -12.74
C ASN A 130 -8.98 11.49 -13.33
N ASN A 131 -7.95 11.34 -12.50
CA ASN A 131 -6.60 10.95 -12.94
C ASN A 131 -6.34 9.48 -12.57
N ILE A 132 -6.22 8.62 -13.59
CA ILE A 132 -6.00 7.17 -13.44
C ILE A 132 -4.72 6.84 -12.67
N GLU A 133 -3.62 7.57 -12.91
CA GLU A 133 -2.35 7.35 -12.23
C GLU A 133 -2.48 7.68 -10.74
N TYR A 134 -3.21 8.74 -10.40
CA TYR A 134 -3.48 9.09 -9.02
C TYR A 134 -4.37 8.05 -8.32
N LEU A 135 -5.40 7.54 -8.99
CA LEU A 135 -6.25 6.48 -8.46
C LEU A 135 -5.46 5.18 -8.23
N ARG A 136 -4.66 4.75 -9.22
CA ARG A 136 -3.73 3.61 -9.08
C ARG A 136 -2.82 3.78 -7.88
N MET A 137 -2.20 4.95 -7.75
CA MET A 137 -1.31 5.22 -6.63
C MET A 137 -2.03 5.22 -5.28
N THR A 138 -3.24 5.81 -5.23
CA THR A 138 -4.07 5.82 -4.02
C THR A 138 -4.49 4.41 -3.61
N PHE A 139 -4.81 3.55 -4.57
CA PHE A 139 -5.09 2.14 -4.35
C PHE A 139 -3.88 1.40 -3.77
N MET A 140 -2.70 1.54 -4.39
CA MET A 140 -1.46 0.93 -3.88
C MET A 140 -1.11 1.42 -2.48
N LEU A 141 -1.27 2.73 -2.21
CA LEU A 141 -1.10 3.30 -0.88
C LEU A 141 -2.05 2.63 0.13
N SER A 142 -3.32 2.46 -0.23
CA SER A 142 -4.33 1.85 0.64
C SER A 142 -3.94 0.41 1.01
N ILE A 143 -3.52 -0.40 0.02
CA ILE A 143 -3.00 -1.76 0.26
C ILE A 143 -1.79 -1.74 1.19
N VAL A 144 -0.79 -0.89 0.92
CA VAL A 144 0.43 -0.83 1.73
C VAL A 144 0.11 -0.48 3.18
N TYR A 145 -0.77 0.49 3.42
CA TYR A 145 -1.12 0.87 4.79
C TYR A 145 -2.00 -0.16 5.49
N TYR A 146 -2.90 -0.82 4.78
CA TYR A 146 -3.72 -1.89 5.34
C TYR A 146 -2.84 -3.09 5.72
N ALA A 147 -2.00 -3.53 4.80
CA ALA A 147 -1.00 -4.59 5.03
C ALA A 147 -0.07 -4.24 6.20
N LYS A 148 0.41 -2.99 6.25
CA LYS A 148 1.23 -2.51 7.37
C LYS A 148 0.50 -2.60 8.71
N HIS A 149 -0.79 -2.26 8.75
CA HIS A 149 -1.58 -2.33 9.96
C HIS A 149 -1.72 -3.78 10.43
N LEU A 150 -2.16 -4.68 9.56
CA LEU A 150 -2.28 -6.13 9.85
C LEU A 150 -0.96 -6.73 10.34
N ILE A 151 0.14 -6.48 9.63
CA ILE A 151 1.48 -6.97 10.05
C ILE A 151 1.88 -6.41 11.42
N SER A 152 1.51 -5.16 11.74
CA SER A 152 1.88 -4.53 13.02
C SER A 152 1.14 -5.13 14.22
N ILE A 153 -0.01 -5.75 14.01
CA ILE A 153 -0.78 -6.44 15.05
C ILE A 153 -0.53 -7.96 15.07
N GLY A 154 0.40 -8.45 14.24
CA GLY A 154 0.82 -9.86 14.22
C GLY A 154 0.16 -10.72 13.15
N GLU A 155 -0.71 -10.16 12.33
CA GLU A 155 -1.44 -10.92 11.31
C GLU A 155 -0.60 -11.23 10.07
N ASN A 156 -0.84 -12.42 9.51
CA ASN A 156 -0.22 -12.87 8.27
C ASN A 156 -1.09 -12.53 7.06
N ILE A 157 -0.61 -11.62 6.22
CA ILE A 157 -1.30 -11.24 4.98
C ILE A 157 -1.14 -12.28 3.85
N ASN A 158 -0.65 -13.48 4.10
CA ASN A 158 -0.50 -14.56 3.10
C ASN A 158 0.15 -14.06 1.79
N HIS A 159 1.20 -13.25 1.92
CA HIS A 159 1.98 -12.73 0.78
C HIS A 159 3.38 -12.30 1.24
N ILE A 160 4.39 -13.12 0.96
CA ILE A 160 5.74 -12.97 1.51
C ILE A 160 6.48 -11.76 0.93
N GLY A 161 6.38 -11.51 -0.39
CA GLY A 161 7.13 -10.42 -1.02
C GLY A 161 6.79 -9.04 -0.46
N LEU A 162 5.49 -8.76 -0.31
CA LEU A 162 4.99 -7.52 0.29
C LEU A 162 5.32 -7.45 1.80
N THR A 163 5.18 -8.56 2.52
CA THR A 163 5.49 -8.62 3.96
C THR A 163 6.95 -8.28 4.23
N LEU A 164 7.88 -8.89 3.48
CA LEU A 164 9.32 -8.62 3.61
C LEU A 164 9.63 -7.15 3.31
N LYS A 165 9.09 -6.59 2.21
CA LYS A 165 9.31 -5.17 1.89
C LYS A 165 8.81 -4.24 3.00
N ILE A 166 7.60 -4.47 3.52
CA ILE A 166 7.07 -3.65 4.62
C ILE A 166 7.95 -3.76 5.87
N LYS A 167 8.33 -4.98 6.28
CA LYS A 167 9.19 -5.19 7.45
C LYS A 167 10.57 -4.54 7.31
N THR A 168 11.24 -4.72 6.16
CA THR A 168 12.53 -4.08 5.88
C THR A 168 12.41 -2.56 5.97
N VAL A 169 11.38 -1.97 5.35
CA VAL A 169 11.18 -0.51 5.36
C VAL A 169 10.95 0.02 6.76
N GLU A 170 10.17 -0.69 7.59
CA GLU A 170 9.93 -0.26 8.96
C GLU A 170 11.17 -0.39 9.85
N ASN A 171 12.03 -1.38 9.62
CA ASN A 171 13.34 -1.47 10.26
C ASN A 171 14.23 -0.30 9.83
N LYS A 172 14.36 -0.04 8.53
CA LYS A 172 15.16 1.08 8.00
C LYS A 172 14.63 2.46 8.42
N LYS A 173 13.32 2.63 8.56
CA LYS A 173 12.74 3.86 9.14
C LYS A 173 13.11 4.05 10.60
N ARG A 174 13.17 2.97 11.39
CA ARG A 174 13.64 3.05 12.78
C ARG A 174 15.12 3.45 12.85
N GLU A 175 15.96 2.84 12.00
CA GLU A 175 17.37 3.22 11.87
C GLU A 175 17.53 4.70 11.46
N LEU A 176 16.77 5.16 10.44
CA LEU A 176 16.76 6.57 10.02
C LEU A 176 16.35 7.50 11.16
N ASN A 177 15.27 7.18 11.88
CA ASN A 177 14.82 7.99 13.00
C ASN A 177 15.87 8.08 14.10
N ASN A 178 16.62 7.01 14.35
CA ASN A 178 17.70 7.02 15.35
C ASN A 178 18.86 7.92 14.90
N ILE A 179 19.27 7.85 13.63
CA ILE A 179 20.30 8.75 13.07
C ILE A 179 19.92 10.22 13.26
N TRP A 180 18.68 10.58 12.95
CA TRP A 180 18.23 11.97 13.06
C TRP A 180 17.98 12.40 14.51
N LYS A 181 17.69 11.47 15.43
CA LYS A 181 17.69 11.75 16.87
C LYS A 181 19.10 12.00 17.40
N GLU A 182 20.07 11.15 17.03
CA GLU A 182 21.49 11.35 17.38
C GLU A 182 21.98 12.72 16.89
N PHE A 183 21.65 13.12 15.67
CA PHE A 183 21.95 14.46 15.15
C PHE A 183 21.23 15.57 15.93
N ALA A 184 19.98 15.35 16.34
CA ALA A 184 19.23 16.34 17.12
C ALA A 184 19.79 16.54 18.54
N GLU A 185 20.50 15.56 19.07
CA GLU A 185 21.15 15.55 20.38
C GLU A 185 22.63 15.98 20.32
N SER A 186 23.24 16.08 19.13
CA SER A 186 24.62 16.53 18.95
C SER A 186 24.77 18.06 18.94
N ASP A 187 25.99 18.54 18.74
CA ASP A 187 26.33 19.95 18.60
C ASP A 187 25.75 20.61 17.33
N LYS A 188 25.14 19.82 16.43
CA LYS A 188 24.47 20.27 15.19
C LYS A 188 25.37 21.09 14.25
N ASP A 189 26.66 20.84 14.30
CA ASP A 189 27.62 21.42 13.39
C ASP A 189 27.58 20.73 12.01
N LEU A 190 28.38 21.27 11.09
CA LEU A 190 28.47 20.75 9.71
C LEU A 190 28.99 19.31 9.66
N GLU A 191 29.85 18.93 10.60
CA GLU A 191 30.41 17.59 10.68
C GLU A 191 29.35 16.58 11.12
N ALA A 192 28.61 16.87 12.19
CA ALA A 192 27.50 16.04 12.65
C ALA A 192 26.40 15.90 11.58
N TYR A 193 26.10 16.98 10.85
CA TYR A 193 25.15 16.94 9.74
C TYR A 193 25.66 16.08 8.58
N SER A 194 26.95 16.18 8.23
CA SER A 194 27.57 15.36 7.20
C SER A 194 27.55 13.87 7.56
N ILE A 195 27.87 13.53 8.81
CA ILE A 195 27.79 12.15 9.33
C ILE A 195 26.35 11.61 9.24
N ALA A 196 25.35 12.42 9.61
CA ALA A 196 23.95 12.02 9.52
C ALA A 196 23.49 11.76 8.08
N ILE A 197 23.97 12.56 7.12
CA ILE A 197 23.73 12.35 5.68
C ILE A 197 24.37 11.03 5.22
N GLN A 198 25.65 10.82 5.51
CA GLN A 198 26.36 9.61 5.10
C GLN A 198 25.70 8.33 5.66
N LYS A 199 25.32 8.34 6.94
CA LYS A 199 24.57 7.23 7.55
C LYS A 199 23.21 7.02 6.86
N THR A 200 22.52 8.10 6.48
CA THR A 200 21.25 8.05 5.75
C THR A 200 21.41 7.47 4.35
N GLU A 201 22.45 7.87 3.61
CA GLU A 201 22.78 7.33 2.28
C GLU A 201 23.08 5.83 2.35
N LYS A 202 23.89 5.40 3.33
CA LYS A 202 24.18 3.98 3.57
C LYS A 202 22.92 3.15 3.83
N ILE A 203 21.92 3.70 4.53
CA ILE A 203 20.63 3.02 4.70
C ILE A 203 19.90 2.85 3.36
N PHE A 204 19.90 3.86 2.50
CA PHE A 204 19.28 3.75 1.17
C PHE A 204 19.95 2.66 0.33
N GLU A 205 21.29 2.62 0.29
CA GLU A 205 22.04 1.58 -0.43
C GLU A 205 21.77 0.18 0.14
N THR A 206 21.69 0.08 1.47
CA THR A 206 21.49 -1.20 2.15
C THR A 206 20.06 -1.69 1.95
N TYR A 207 19.06 -0.81 1.96
CA TYR A 207 17.66 -1.17 1.66
C TYR A 207 17.51 -1.82 0.28
N GLU A 208 18.22 -1.33 -0.73
CA GLU A 208 18.19 -1.92 -2.08
C GLU A 208 18.79 -3.33 -2.11
N LYS A 209 19.66 -3.67 -1.15
CA LYS A 209 20.36 -4.96 -1.04
C LYS A 209 19.72 -5.92 -0.03
N GLU A 210 19.11 -5.41 1.04
CA GLU A 210 18.54 -6.18 2.15
C GLU A 210 17.04 -6.45 1.96
N VAL A 211 16.73 -7.31 1.02
CA VAL A 211 15.58 -8.22 1.19
C VAL A 211 16.20 -9.56 1.56
N VAL A 212 16.58 -9.73 2.82
CA VAL A 212 17.14 -10.99 3.32
C VAL A 212 15.99 -11.98 3.46
N VAL A 213 16.08 -13.09 2.73
CA VAL A 213 15.02 -14.11 2.61
C VAL A 213 15.51 -15.38 3.28
N SER A 214 14.70 -16.00 4.16
CA SER A 214 14.98 -17.36 4.65
C SER A 214 14.73 -18.39 3.54
N ASN A 215 15.32 -19.60 3.58
CA ASN A 215 15.13 -20.59 2.51
C ASN A 215 13.63 -20.90 2.23
N SER A 216 12.79 -20.99 3.26
CA SER A 216 11.34 -21.20 3.09
C SER A 216 10.60 -19.99 2.49
N ASP A 217 11.13 -18.78 2.69
CA ASP A 217 10.59 -17.57 2.09
C ASP A 217 11.01 -17.43 0.62
N ILE A 218 12.12 -18.07 0.21
CA ILE A 218 12.59 -18.07 -1.19
C ILE A 218 11.62 -18.83 -2.07
N ASP A 219 11.20 -20.03 -1.65
CA ASP A 219 10.28 -20.86 -2.43
C ASP A 219 8.93 -20.16 -2.62
N LYS A 220 8.35 -19.64 -1.53
CA LYS A 220 7.10 -18.87 -1.60
C LYS A 220 7.24 -17.62 -2.47
N LEU A 221 8.36 -16.91 -2.38
CA LEU A 221 8.61 -15.74 -3.22
C LEU A 221 8.77 -16.12 -4.70
N ALA A 222 9.39 -17.28 -4.97
CA ALA A 222 9.51 -17.83 -6.32
C ALA A 222 8.14 -18.18 -6.89
N ASP A 223 7.25 -18.79 -6.10
CA ASP A 223 5.87 -19.10 -6.49
C ASP A 223 5.08 -17.82 -6.81
N GLU A 224 5.13 -16.81 -5.94
CA GLU A 224 4.48 -15.52 -6.18
C GLU A 224 4.98 -14.85 -7.46
N ARG A 225 6.30 -14.90 -7.72
CA ARG A 225 6.91 -14.35 -8.94
C ARG A 225 6.54 -15.14 -10.18
N MET A 226 6.54 -16.46 -10.10
CA MET A 226 6.14 -17.34 -11.19
C MET A 226 4.69 -17.06 -11.58
N LEU A 227 3.80 -16.99 -10.60
CA LEU A 227 2.39 -16.67 -10.82
C LEU A 227 2.21 -15.28 -11.45
N TYR A 228 2.91 -14.27 -10.94
CA TYR A 228 2.89 -12.92 -11.51
C TYR A 228 3.35 -12.90 -12.97
N ASN A 229 4.42 -13.63 -13.30
CA ASN A 229 4.92 -13.75 -14.67
C ASN A 229 3.93 -14.48 -15.59
N LEU A 230 3.31 -15.57 -15.12
CA LEU A 230 2.30 -16.29 -15.87
C LEU A 230 1.07 -15.41 -16.18
N MET A 231 0.58 -14.65 -15.20
CA MET A 231 -0.54 -13.72 -15.40
C MET A 231 -0.15 -12.57 -16.32
N GLY A 232 1.04 -12.01 -16.13
CA GLY A 232 1.57 -10.89 -16.91
C GLY A 232 1.05 -9.53 -16.46
N THR A 233 1.92 -8.52 -16.52
CA THR A 233 1.65 -7.15 -16.04
C THR A 233 0.39 -6.54 -16.65
N LYS A 234 0.11 -6.77 -17.94
CA LYS A 234 -1.09 -6.23 -18.61
C LYS A 234 -2.38 -6.70 -17.94
N ASN A 235 -2.48 -7.99 -17.66
CA ASN A 235 -3.66 -8.58 -17.02
C ASN A 235 -3.83 -8.09 -15.58
N VAL A 236 -2.73 -7.93 -14.83
CA VAL A 236 -2.77 -7.35 -13.48
C VAL A 236 -3.23 -5.90 -13.52
N ASP A 237 -2.71 -5.12 -14.47
CA ASP A 237 -3.12 -3.73 -14.68
C ASP A 237 -4.61 -3.62 -15.04
N ILE A 238 -5.16 -4.56 -15.82
CA ILE A 238 -6.59 -4.64 -16.10
C ILE A 238 -7.40 -4.87 -14.82
N LEU A 239 -6.95 -5.79 -13.95
CA LEU A 239 -7.64 -6.05 -12.67
C LEU A 239 -7.66 -4.80 -11.78
N ILE A 240 -6.51 -4.15 -11.62
CA ILE A 240 -6.38 -2.92 -10.81
C ILE A 240 -7.25 -1.82 -11.41
N ASN A 241 -7.16 -1.61 -12.72
CA ASN A 241 -7.93 -0.59 -13.43
C ASN A 241 -9.44 -0.77 -13.26
N ARG A 242 -9.94 -2.00 -13.39
CA ARG A 242 -11.36 -2.30 -13.20
C ARG A 242 -11.81 -2.02 -11.76
N ALA A 243 -10.98 -2.36 -10.78
CA ALA A 243 -11.28 -2.11 -9.37
C ALA A 243 -11.35 -0.61 -9.07
N ILE A 244 -10.33 0.18 -9.47
CA ILE A 244 -10.30 1.62 -9.20
C ILE A 244 -11.35 2.39 -9.99
N ASP A 245 -11.70 1.95 -11.19
CA ASP A 245 -12.71 2.60 -12.02
C ASP A 245 -14.10 2.40 -11.41
N LYS A 246 -14.41 1.22 -10.86
CA LYS A 246 -15.64 1.01 -10.09
C LYS A 246 -15.75 1.96 -8.89
N ILE A 247 -14.65 2.17 -8.16
CA ILE A 247 -14.61 3.15 -7.06
C ILE A 247 -14.82 4.57 -7.57
N ARG A 248 -14.20 4.92 -8.70
CA ARG A 248 -14.40 6.23 -9.32
C ARG A 248 -15.86 6.43 -9.71
N GLU A 249 -16.47 5.49 -10.43
CA GLU A 249 -17.87 5.52 -10.85
C GLU A 249 -18.81 5.71 -9.65
N ASN A 250 -18.63 4.91 -8.59
CA ASN A 250 -19.39 5.05 -7.34
C ASN A 250 -19.29 6.46 -6.74
N LEU A 251 -18.11 7.08 -6.82
CA LEU A 251 -17.88 8.40 -6.29
C LEU A 251 -18.46 9.48 -7.19
N THR A 252 -18.14 9.49 -8.48
CA THR A 252 -18.46 10.61 -9.38
C THR A 252 -19.86 10.51 -9.99
N GLY A 253 -20.44 9.30 -10.07
CA GLY A 253 -21.64 9.03 -10.86
C GLY A 253 -21.41 9.12 -12.36
N GLU A 254 -20.16 9.30 -12.81
CA GLU A 254 -19.79 9.38 -14.22
C GLU A 254 -19.46 7.98 -14.73
N ILE A 255 -20.04 7.58 -15.87
CA ILE A 255 -19.78 6.30 -16.52
C ILE A 255 -18.28 6.18 -16.88
N LYS A 256 -17.74 4.96 -16.70
CA LYS A 256 -16.43 4.42 -17.11
C LYS A 256 -15.48 5.36 -17.86
N LEU A 257 -14.31 5.62 -17.27
CA LEU A 257 -13.18 6.20 -18.02
C LEU A 257 -12.47 5.16 -18.90
N LEU A 258 -12.66 3.87 -18.62
CA LEU A 258 -11.90 2.77 -19.19
C LEU A 258 -12.81 1.81 -19.98
N GLU A 259 -13.22 2.23 -21.17
CA GLU A 259 -13.59 1.27 -22.21
C GLU A 259 -12.29 0.70 -22.83
N THR A 260 -12.07 -0.61 -22.63
CA THR A 260 -11.17 -1.48 -23.43
C THR A 260 -9.67 -1.13 -23.51
N TYR A 261 -8.84 -1.94 -22.83
CA TYR A 261 -7.52 -2.38 -23.29
C TYR A 261 -7.28 -3.86 -22.92
#